data_AF-A0A7K2KKD6-F1
#
_entry.id   AF-A0A7K2KKD6-F1
#
_cell.length_a   1.000
_cell.length_b   1.000
_cell.length_c   1.000
_cell.angle_alpha   90.00
_cell.angle_beta   90.00
_cell.angle_gamma   90.00
#
_symmetry.space_group_name_H-M   'P 1'
#
loop_
_entity.id
_entity.type
_entity.pdbx_description
1 polymer ?
#
loop_
_entity_poly.entity_id
_entity_poly.type
_entity_poly.pdbx_seq_one_letter_code
_entity_poly.pdbx_strand_id
1 'polypeptide(L)' 'MRIARFSIDGNVAFGAVEGEDSAESAASGGLVLDIIKGIPYTDFELSGTKVPLSKVRLLPPVLPNKVVAIGRNY' A
#
# COMPACT_ATOMS: atom_id res chain seq x y z
N MET A 1 -4.33 -4.76 -8.78
CA MET A 1 -4.07 -3.60 -7.90
C MET A 1 -3.39 -4.09 -6.63
N ARG A 2 -2.30 -3.45 -6.18
CA ARG A 2 -1.64 -3.72 -4.89
C ARG A 2 -2.06 -2.62 -3.91
N ILE A 3 -2.46 -2.96 -2.69
CA ILE A 3 -2.88 -1.97 -1.67
C ILE A 3 -1.93 -2.05 -0.49
N ALA A 4 -1.47 -0.89 -0.02
CA ALA A 4 -0.62 -0.77 1.16
C ALA A 4 -1.32 0.02 2.25
N ARG A 5 -1.09 -0.38 3.50
CA ARG A 5 -1.25 0.49 4.65
C ARG A 5 0.12 1.09 4.95
N PHE A 6 0.18 2.41 5.13
CA PHE A 6 1.44 3.11 5.34
C PHE A 6 1.28 4.24 6.36
N SER A 7 2.41 4.74 6.85
CA SER A 7 2.47 5.97 7.62
C SER A 7 3.29 7.04 6.90
N ILE A 8 2.78 8.26 6.91
CA ILE A 8 3.45 9.47 6.41
C ILE A 8 3.23 10.58 7.44
N ASP A 9 4.30 11.24 7.88
CA ASP A 9 4.27 12.32 8.88
C ASP A 9 3.45 11.99 10.14
N GLY A 10 3.52 10.74 10.60
CA GLY A 10 2.82 10.24 11.78
C GLY A 10 1.34 9.87 11.56
N ASN A 11 0.77 10.19 10.40
CA ASN A 11 -0.59 9.78 10.03
C ASN A 11 -0.57 8.40 9.37
N VAL A 12 -1.67 7.64 9.50
CA VAL A 12 -1.84 6.32 8.88
C VAL A 12 -2.90 6.40 7.79
N ALA A 13 -2.61 5.85 6.62
CA ALA A 13 -3.52 5.83 5.49
C ALA A 13 -3.39 4.53 4.67
N PHE A 14 -4.31 4.36 3.73
CA PHE A 14 -4.24 3.34 2.69
C PHE A 14 -3.89 3.96 1.34
N GLY A 15 -3.23 3.21 0.48
CA GLY A 15 -2.90 3.66 -0.87
C GLY A 15 -2.76 2.51 -1.87
N ALA A 16 -3.06 2.79 -3.13
CA ALA A 16 -2.80 1.87 -4.23
C ALA A 16 -1.35 2.00 -4.70
N VAL A 17 -0.60 0.89 -4.70
CA VAL A 17 0.79 0.82 -5.15
C VAL A 17 0.84 0.60 -6.67
N GLU A 18 1.35 1.60 -7.37
CA GLU A 18 1.52 1.64 -8.82
C GLU A 18 3.01 1.64 -9.21
N GLY A 19 3.29 1.32 -10.48
CA GLY A 19 4.65 1.19 -11.02
C GLY A 19 5.20 -0.24 -10.99
N GLU A 20 6.37 -0.46 -11.57
CA GLU A 20 7.07 -1.74 -11.53
C GLU A 20 8.27 -1.68 -10.61
N ASP A 21 8.55 -2.80 -9.95
CA ASP A 21 9.73 -2.95 -9.09
C ASP A 21 10.85 -3.57 -9.93
N SER A 22 11.34 -2.79 -10.92
CA SER A 22 12.45 -3.18 -11.78
C SER A 22 13.60 -2.19 -11.66
N ALA A 23 14.83 -2.67 -11.87
CA ALA A 23 16.02 -1.82 -11.84
C ALA A 23 15.93 -0.64 -12.84
N GLU A 24 15.24 -0.84 -13.96
CA GLU A 24 14.94 0.20 -14.95
C GLU A 24 13.86 1.18 -14.47
N SER A 25 12.85 0.71 -13.73
CA SER A 25 11.79 1.57 -13.17
C SER A 25 12.28 2.47 -12.03
N ALA A 26 13.35 2.10 -11.34
CA ALA A 26 13.99 2.96 -10.35
C ALA A 26 14.51 4.28 -10.95
N ALA A 27 14.83 4.30 -12.25
CA ALA A 27 15.26 5.50 -12.97
C ALA A 27 14.10 6.34 -13.53
N SER A 28 12.91 5.74 -13.76
CA SER A 28 11.75 6.39 -14.40
C SER A 28 10.64 6.84 -13.44
N GLY A 29 10.79 6.61 -12.13
CA GLY A 29 9.85 7.11 -11.11
C GLY A 29 9.56 6.16 -9.95
N GLY A 30 10.03 4.91 -10.04
CA GLY A 30 9.90 3.89 -8.99
C GLY A 30 8.45 3.55 -8.64
N LEU A 31 8.27 2.85 -7.51
CA LEU A 31 6.95 2.57 -6.96
C LEU A 31 6.36 3.83 -6.31
N VAL A 32 5.08 4.09 -6.59
CA VAL A 32 4.34 5.22 -6.02
C VAL A 32 3.03 4.73 -5.38
N LEU A 33 2.54 5.47 -4.40
CA LEU A 33 1.25 5.27 -3.74
C LEU A 33 0.29 6.36 -4.18
N ASP A 34 -0.87 6.00 -4.71
CA ASP A 34 -2.01 6.91 -4.80
C ASP A 34 -2.89 6.72 -3.55
N ILE A 35 -3.05 7.77 -2.75
CA ILE A 35 -3.75 7.68 -1.46
C ILE A 35 -5.24 7.37 -1.68
N ILE A 36 -5.77 6.40 -0.95
CA ILE A 36 -7.19 6.02 -0.96
C ILE A 36 -7.97 6.93 0.00
N LYS A 37 -9.13 7.44 -0.45
CA LYS A 37 -10.10 8.09 0.43
C LYS A 37 -10.84 7.02 1.24
N GLY A 38 -10.63 6.98 2.56
CA GLY A 38 -11.30 6.03 3.45
C GLY A 38 -10.55 4.70 3.57
N ILE A 39 -11.26 3.58 3.39
CA ILE A 39 -10.73 2.22 3.61
C ILE A 39 -10.94 1.33 2.37
N PRO A 40 -10.04 0.36 2.10
CA PRO A 40 -10.08 -0.45 0.89
C PRO A 40 -11.01 -1.68 1.00
N TYR A 41 -12.03 -1.64 1.86
CA TYR A 41 -12.94 -2.77 2.12
C TYR A 41 -14.35 -2.57 1.53
N THR A 42 -14.61 -1.40 0.96
CA THR A 42 -15.83 -1.04 0.24
C THR A 42 -15.43 -0.36 -1.07
N ASP A 43 -16.39 0.11 -1.85
CA ASP A 43 -16.08 1.04 -2.94
C ASP A 43 -15.31 2.24 -2.37
N PHE A 44 -14.22 2.60 -3.04
CA PHE A 44 -13.33 3.68 -2.64
C PHE A 44 -12.86 4.46 -3.86
N GLU A 45 -12.46 5.70 -3.60
CA GLU A 45 -11.85 6.56 -4.61
C GLU A 45 -10.37 6.77 -4.31
N LEU A 46 -9.59 6.91 -5.37
CA LEU A 46 -8.24 7.46 -5.27
C LEU A 46 -8.33 8.98 -5.07
N SER A 47 -7.43 9.49 -4.26
CA SER A 47 -7.30 10.93 -4.02
C SER A 47 -6.63 11.65 -5.18
N GLY A 48 -5.88 10.93 -6.03
CA GLY A 48 -4.98 11.50 -7.03
C GLY A 48 -3.67 12.04 -6.45
N THR A 49 -3.51 12.00 -5.13
CA THR A 49 -2.28 12.41 -4.45
C THR A 49 -1.28 11.27 -4.50
N LYS A 50 -0.23 11.42 -5.30
CA LYS A 50 0.82 10.41 -5.45
C LYS A 50 2.02 10.69 -4.55
N VAL A 51 2.45 9.68 -3.81
CA VAL A 51 3.62 9.74 -2.93
C VAL A 51 4.60 8.63 -3.30
N PRO A 52 5.91 8.89 -3.44
CA PRO A 52 6.88 7.83 -3.65
C PRO A 52 6.88 6.83 -2.49
N LEU A 53 6.90 5.54 -2.81
CA LEU A 53 6.89 4.47 -1.81
C LEU A 53 8.09 4.58 -0.85
N SER A 54 9.22 5.08 -1.34
CA SER A 54 10.46 5.31 -0.58
C SER A 54 10.36 6.43 0.47
N LYS A 55 9.31 7.26 0.42
CA LYS A 55 9.08 8.38 1.35
C LYS A 55 8.11 8.05 2.48
N VAL A 56 7.54 6.86 2.48
CA VAL A 56 6.60 6.41 3.51
C VAL A 56 7.15 5.22 4.26
N ARG A 57 6.58 4.94 5.43
CA ARG A 57 6.82 3.68 6.14
C ARG A 57 5.69 2.70 5.86
N LEU A 58 6.00 1.58 5.22
CA LEU A 58 5.05 0.49 5.06
C LEU A 58 4.69 -0.16 6.40
N LEU A 59 3.42 -0.47 6.57
CA LEU A 59 2.86 -1.15 7.74
C LEU A 59 2.26 -2.51 7.29
N PRO A 60 1.91 -3.41 8.22
CA PRO A 60 1.08 -4.57 7.88
C PRO A 60 -0.17 -4.12 7.11
N PRO A 61 -0.57 -4.80 6.03
CA PRO A 61 -1.58 -4.27 5.11
C PRO A 61 -2.99 -4.23 5.71
N VAL A 62 -3.25 -4.95 6.80
CA VAL A 62 -4.54 -5.04 7.48
C VAL A 62 -4.35 -5.13 8.99
N LEU A 63 -5.35 -4.69 9.76
CA LEU A 63 -5.49 -4.99 11.20
C LEU A 63 -6.56 -6.07 11.31
N PRO A 64 -6.20 -7.35 11.22
CA PRO A 64 -7.19 -8.42 11.22
C PRO A 64 -7.78 -8.57 12.63
N ASN A 65 -9.05 -8.96 12.72
CA ASN A 65 -9.64 -9.31 14.00
C ASN A 65 -9.11 -10.64 14.55
N LYS A 66 -8.68 -11.55 13.66
CA LYS A 66 -8.07 -12.84 13.96
C LYS A 66 -7.16 -13.27 12.82
N VAL A 67 -6.16 -14.10 13.13
CA VAL A 67 -5.32 -14.78 12.15
C VAL A 67 -5.66 -16.27 12.21
N VAL A 68 -6.09 -16.86 11.09
CA VAL A 68 -6.39 -18.29 10.98
C VAL A 68 -5.36 -18.93 10.06
N ALA A 69 -4.79 -20.06 10.48
CA ALA A 69 -3.77 -20.79 9.73
C ALA A 69 -4.05 -22.29 9.73
N ILE A 70 -3.57 -23.00 8.70
CA ILE A 70 -3.69 -24.46 8.57
C ILE A 70 -2.30 -25.09 8.70
N GLY A 71 -2.14 -26.01 9.64
CA GLY A 71 -0.88 -26.71 9.87
C GLY A 71 -0.64 -27.83 8.86
N ARG A 72 0.64 -28.08 8.53
CA ARG A 72 1.09 -29.15 7.62
C ARG A 72 0.48 -29.07 6.20
N ASN A 73 0.32 -27.85 5.68
CA ASN A 73 -0.20 -27.60 4.33
C ASN A 73 0.90 -27.10 3.38
N TYR A 74 2.06 -27.77 3.43
CA TYR A 74 3.16 -27.61 2.48
C TYR A 74 3.08 -28.69 1.42
#